data_AF-A0A1A0IF71-F1
#
_entry.id   AF-A0A1A0IF71-F1
#
_cell.length_a   1.000
_cell.length_b   1.000
_cell.length_c   1.000
_cell.angle_alpha   90.00
_cell.angle_beta   90.00
_cell.angle_gamma   90.00
#
_symmetry.space_group_name_H-M   'P 1'
#
loop_
_entity.id
_entity.type
_entity.pdbx_description
1 polymer ?
#
loop_
_entity_poly.entity_id
_entity_poly.type
_entity_poly.pdbx_seq_one_letter_code
_entity_poly.pdbx_strand_id
1 'polypeptide(L)'
;MQAATSETKASRNTFFADLVARDLGGVRLVTSDAHAGLIEAIAANLPGAVWQRCRTHYAANLMAVCPKSMWPAVKAMLHSVYDQPTATADGATTSSTSPLET
;
A
#
# COMPACT_ATOMS: atom_id res chain seq x y z
N MET A 1 -14.35 -14.72 10.56
CA MET A 1 -13.34 -13.92 9.83
C MET A 1 -12.18 -14.84 9.54
N GLN A 2 -11.89 -15.10 8.27
CA GLN A 2 -10.70 -15.88 7.93
C GLN A 2 -9.44 -15.04 8.17
N ALA A 3 -8.43 -15.64 8.80
CA ALA A 3 -7.09 -15.07 8.89
C ALA A 3 -6.26 -15.61 7.73
N ALA A 4 -5.58 -14.73 6.98
CA ALA A 4 -4.59 -15.17 6.01
C ALA A 4 -3.34 -15.64 6.77
N THR A 5 -2.94 -16.90 6.56
CA THR A 5 -1.79 -17.53 7.24
C THR A 5 -0.53 -17.60 6.37
N SER A 6 -0.58 -17.04 5.16
CA SER A 6 0.57 -16.93 4.25
C SER A 6 0.52 -15.59 3.51
N GLU A 7 1.64 -15.19 2.91
CA GLU A 7 1.75 -13.97 2.11
C GLU A 7 1.59 -14.23 0.61
N THR A 8 0.72 -15.16 0.26
CA THR A 8 0.47 -15.54 -1.14
C THR A 8 -0.62 -14.66 -1.78
N LYS A 9 -0.60 -14.54 -3.10
CA LYS A 9 -1.68 -13.87 -3.86
C LYS A 9 -3.05 -14.50 -3.55
N ALA A 10 -3.13 -15.83 -3.52
CA ALA A 10 -4.35 -16.55 -3.22
C ALA A 10 -4.90 -16.22 -1.82
N SER A 11 -4.06 -16.30 -0.78
CA SER A 11 -4.51 -16.01 0.60
C SER A 11 -4.97 -14.57 0.80
N ARG A 12 -4.29 -13.59 0.21
CA ARG A 12 -4.71 -12.18 0.23
C ARG A 12 -6.06 -11.98 -0.48
N ASN A 13 -6.26 -12.64 -1.62
CA ASN A 13 -7.51 -12.57 -2.35
C ASN A 13 -8.67 -13.19 -1.54
N THR A 14 -8.47 -14.38 -0.98
CA THR A 14 -9.47 -15.05 -0.14
C THR A 14 -9.83 -14.20 1.08
N PHE A 15 -8.85 -13.52 1.69
CA PHE A 15 -9.12 -12.61 2.81
C PHE A 15 -10.08 -11.49 2.44
N PHE A 16 -9.84 -10.76 1.34
CA PHE A 16 -10.75 -9.68 0.93
C PHE A 16 -12.09 -10.20 0.43
N ALA A 17 -12.11 -11.34 -0.27
CA ALA A 17 -13.35 -12.00 -0.68
C ALA A 17 -14.22 -12.38 0.54
N ASP A 18 -13.63 -12.87 1.64
CA ASP A 18 -14.34 -13.15 2.90
C ASP A 18 -14.90 -11.89 3.56
N LEU A 19 -14.24 -10.73 3.41
CA LEU A 19 -14.79 -9.46 3.88
C LEU A 19 -16.04 -9.06 3.08
N VAL A 20 -15.96 -9.12 1.75
CA VAL A 20 -17.06 -8.77 0.85
C VAL A 20 -18.25 -9.73 1.01
N ALA A 21 -17.99 -11.03 1.15
CA ALA A 21 -19.02 -12.05 1.41
C ALA A 21 -19.74 -11.85 2.75
N ARG A 22 -19.17 -11.04 3.65
CA ARG A 22 -19.77 -10.61 4.92
C ARG A 22 -20.31 -9.17 4.84
N ASP A 23 -20.70 -8.75 3.64
CA ASP A 23 -21.33 -7.47 3.33
C ASP A 23 -20.45 -6.24 3.57
N LEU A 24 -19.11 -6.38 3.52
CA LEU A 24 -18.24 -5.21 3.47
C LEU A 24 -18.45 -4.48 2.13
N GLY A 25 -19.14 -3.35 2.18
CA GLY A 25 -19.39 -2.47 1.04
C GLY A 25 -19.06 -1.00 1.32
N GLY A 26 -19.08 -0.17 0.29
CA GLY A 26 -18.90 1.28 0.41
C GLY A 26 -17.48 1.74 0.78
N VAL A 27 -16.49 0.86 0.70
CA VAL A 27 -15.10 1.19 1.02
C VAL A 27 -14.59 2.28 0.09
N ARG A 28 -14.12 3.39 0.68
CA ARG A 28 -13.58 4.55 -0.07
C ARG A 28 -12.06 4.54 -0.15
N LEU A 29 -11.40 4.05 0.89
CA LEU A 29 -9.94 4.05 1.03
C LEU A 29 -9.47 2.76 1.68
N VAL A 30 -8.46 2.13 1.10
CA VAL A 30 -7.70 1.06 1.73
C VAL A 30 -6.28 1.53 1.96
N THR A 31 -5.81 1.42 3.21
CA THR A 31 -4.43 1.72 3.58
C THR A 31 -3.68 0.44 3.93
N SER A 32 -2.61 0.12 3.20
CA SER A 32 -1.81 -1.09 3.42
C SER A 32 -0.35 -0.90 3.00
N ASP A 33 0.56 -1.85 3.26
CA ASP A 33 1.89 -1.77 2.65
C ASP A 33 1.84 -2.00 1.13
N ALA A 34 2.86 -1.53 0.42
CA ALA A 34 2.96 -1.54 -1.04
C ALA A 34 3.41 -2.89 -1.61
N HIS A 35 2.84 -3.98 -1.11
CA HIS A 35 3.07 -5.30 -1.67
C HIS A 35 2.16 -5.53 -2.88
N ALA A 36 2.72 -5.86 -4.06
CA ALA A 36 1.97 -6.02 -5.32
C ALA A 36 0.73 -6.94 -5.20
N GLY A 37 0.91 -8.16 -4.70
CA GLY A 37 -0.21 -9.09 -4.50
C GLY A 37 -1.28 -8.62 -3.51
N LEU A 38 -0.97 -7.68 -2.60
CA LEU A 38 -1.96 -7.07 -1.71
C LEU A 38 -2.77 -5.99 -2.44
N ILE A 39 -2.10 -5.16 -3.23
CA ILE A 39 -2.72 -4.13 -4.07
C ILE A 39 -3.65 -4.78 -5.10
N GLU A 40 -3.20 -5.84 -5.76
CA GLU A 40 -4.00 -6.62 -6.72
C GLU A 40 -5.26 -7.20 -6.07
N ALA A 41 -5.13 -7.77 -4.87
CA ALA A 41 -6.27 -8.34 -4.14
C ALA A 41 -7.29 -7.27 -3.71
N ILE A 42 -6.82 -6.09 -3.31
CA ILE A 42 -7.69 -4.94 -3.00
C ILE A 42 -8.47 -4.52 -4.25
N ALA A 43 -7.78 -4.33 -5.38
CA ALA A 43 -8.41 -3.93 -6.63
C ALA A 43 -9.45 -4.95 -7.13
N ALA A 44 -9.20 -6.24 -6.94
CA ALA A 44 -10.10 -7.32 -7.34
C ALA A 44 -11.40 -7.37 -6.52
N ASN A 45 -11.36 -7.04 -5.22
CA ASN A 45 -12.49 -7.24 -4.31
C ASN A 45 -13.20 -5.96 -3.90
N LEU A 46 -12.50 -4.82 -3.91
CA LEU A 46 -13.02 -3.53 -3.47
C LEU A 46 -12.95 -2.50 -4.61
N PRO A 47 -13.62 -2.76 -5.75
CA PRO A 47 -13.57 -1.85 -6.89
C PRO A 47 -14.12 -0.46 -6.49
N GLY A 48 -13.42 0.59 -6.91
CA GLY A 48 -13.77 1.97 -6.58
C GLY A 48 -13.20 2.50 -5.26
N ALA A 49 -12.57 1.65 -4.43
CA ALA A 49 -11.76 2.12 -3.32
C ALA A 49 -10.43 2.69 -3.85
N VAL A 50 -10.03 3.85 -3.33
CA VAL A 50 -8.67 4.37 -3.53
C VAL A 50 -7.72 3.54 -2.66
N TRP A 51 -6.52 3.28 -3.16
CA TRP A 51 -5.45 2.66 -2.38
C TRP A 51 -4.41 3.70 -1.97
N GLN A 52 -3.98 3.65 -0.71
CA GLN A 52 -2.89 4.46 -0.18
C GLN A 52 -1.87 3.56 0.54
N ARG A 53 -0.58 3.82 0.32
CA ARG A 53 0.45 3.18 1.13
C ARG A 53 0.36 3.62 2.60
N CYS A 54 0.47 2.67 3.52
CA CYS A 54 0.57 2.93 4.95
C CYS A 54 1.88 3.66 5.28
N ARG A 55 1.77 4.88 5.81
CA ARG A 55 2.92 5.72 6.19
C ARG A 55 3.80 5.07 7.26
N THR A 56 3.21 4.33 8.20
CA THR A 56 3.94 3.61 9.26
C THR A 56 4.80 2.49 8.69
N HIS A 57 4.23 1.64 7.82
CA HIS A 57 5.01 0.62 7.11
C HIS A 57 6.08 1.26 6.24
N TYR A 58 5.77 2.36 5.55
CA TYR A 58 6.77 3.04 4.73
C TYR A 58 7.95 3.57 5.56
N ALA A 59 7.69 4.16 6.74
CA ALA A 59 8.74 4.58 7.66
C ALA A 59 9.58 3.40 8.19
N ALA A 60 8.94 2.26 8.51
CA ALA A 60 9.63 1.04 8.92
C ALA A 60 10.52 0.48 7.79
N ASN A 61 10.00 0.43 6.56
CA ASN A 61 10.74 -0.02 5.38
C ASN A 61 11.92 0.90 5.08
N LEU A 62 11.76 2.21 5.24
CA LEU A 62 12.85 3.18 5.08
C LEU A 62 13.91 3.02 6.18
N MET A 63 13.50 2.81 7.43
CA MET A 63 14.41 2.54 8.55
C MET A 63 15.23 1.26 8.32
N ALA A 64 14.65 0.24 7.69
CA ALA A 64 15.33 -1.02 7.41
C ALA A 64 16.50 -0.87 6.42
N VAL A 65 16.44 0.10 5.51
CA VAL A 65 17.50 0.37 4.51
C VAL A 65 18.38 1.56 4.88
N CYS A 66 17.95 2.42 5.80
CA CYS A 66 18.70 3.57 6.28
C CYS A 66 19.73 3.18 7.35
N PRO A 67 21.00 3.64 7.25
CA PRO A 67 21.93 3.58 8.36
C PRO A 67 21.34 4.20 9.64
N LYS A 68 21.47 3.49 10.76
CA LYS A 68 20.85 3.88 12.05
C LYS A 68 21.23 5.28 12.51
N SER A 69 22.47 5.71 12.26
CA SER A 69 22.96 7.05 12.62
C SER A 69 22.25 8.18 11.86
N MET A 70 21.74 7.91 10.65
CA MET A 70 21.04 8.90 9.83
C MET A 70 19.53 8.92 10.07
N TRP A 71 18.97 7.93 10.77
CA TRP A 71 17.53 7.81 10.96
C TRP A 71 16.85 9.08 11.53
N PRO A 72 17.42 9.81 12.53
CA PRO A 72 16.81 11.05 13.01
C PRO A 72 16.60 12.08 11.89
N ALA A 73 17.61 12.26 11.02
CA ALA A 73 17.53 13.19 9.90
C ALA A 73 16.54 12.70 8.81
N VAL A 74 16.62 11.42 8.43
CA VAL A 74 15.74 10.82 7.43
C VAL A 74 14.28 10.85 7.87
N LYS A 75 14.01 10.57 9.14
CA LYS A 75 12.67 10.66 9.72
C LYS A 75 12.14 12.10 9.64
N ALA A 76 12.94 13.10 9.99
CA ALA A 76 12.53 14.51 9.91
C ALA A 76 12.17 14.91 8.46
N MET A 77 12.97 14.49 7.48
CA MET A 77 12.68 14.72 6.05
C MET A 77 11.42 13.98 5.58
N LEU A 78 11.20 12.74 6.03
CA LEU A 78 9.99 11.99 5.68
C LEU A 78 8.73 12.67 6.23
N HIS A 79 8.79 13.18 7.47
CA HIS A 79 7.67 13.91 8.06
C HIS A 79 7.38 15.21 7.31
N SER A 80 8.41 15.97 6.90
CA SER A 80 8.18 17.21 6.14
C SER A 80 7.51 16.99 4.78
N VAL A 81 7.70 15.82 4.15
CA VAL A 81 6.96 15.42 2.93
C VAL A 81 5.46 15.25 3.22
N TYR A 82 5.10 14.68 4.37
CA TYR A 82 3.70 14.48 4.74
C TYR A 82 2.98 15.76 5.11
N ASP A 83 3.73 16.77 5.56
CA ASP A 83 3.21 18.08 5.96
C ASP A 83 3.08 19.06 4.79
N GLN A 84 3.45 18.63 3.56
CA GLN A 84 3.26 19.47 2.38
C GLN A 84 1.76 19.77 2.15
N PRO A 85 1.37 21.04 1.95
CA PRO A 85 -0.03 21.45 1.85
C PRO A 85 -0.71 20.92 0.58
N THR A 86 0.09 20.59 -0.43
CA THR A 86 -0.35 20.06 -1.71
C THR A 86 0.60 18.95 -2.14
N ALA A 87 0.09 17.99 -2.90
CA ALA A 87 0.97 17.11 -3.65
C ALA A 87 1.72 17.94 -4.70
N THR A 88 3.03 18.13 -4.53
CA THR A 88 3.89 18.60 -5.63
C THR A 88 3.88 17.52 -6.71
N ALA A 89 3.59 17.90 -7.95
CA ALA A 89 3.28 16.99 -9.06
C ALA A 89 4.47 16.15 -9.60
N ASP A 90 5.51 15.90 -8.81
CA ASP A 90 6.72 15.19 -9.24
C ASP A 90 6.69 13.71 -8.84
N GLY A 91 5.63 13.02 -9.29
CA GLY A 91 5.46 11.60 -9.04
C GLY A 91 4.21 10.97 -9.67
N ALA A 92 3.64 11.59 -10.70
CA ALA A 92 2.63 10.94 -11.54
C ALA A 92 3.29 9.85 -12.42
N THR A 93 3.73 8.77 -11.77
CA THR A 93 3.71 7.44 -12.37
C THR A 93 2.72 6.64 -11.54
N THR A 94 1.43 6.87 -11.82
CA THR A 94 0.51 5.73 -11.92
C THR A 94 1.22 4.76 -12.85
N SER A 95 1.76 3.66 -12.33
CA SER A 95 2.38 2.63 -13.16
C SER A 95 1.30 2.03 -14.05
N SER A 96 1.10 2.66 -15.21
CA SER A 96 0.57 1.99 -16.39
C SER A 96 1.51 0.83 -16.67
N THR A 97 0.92 -0.36 -16.80
CA THR A 97 1.46 -1.52 -17.49
C THR A 97 2.61 -1.18 -18.44
N SER A 98 3.80 -1.71 -18.18
CA SER A 98 4.84 -1.82 -19.21
C SER A 98 4.72 -3.22 -19.83
N PRO A 99 4.54 -3.37 -21.15
CA PRO A 99 4.66 -4.65 -21.79
C PRO A 99 6.15 -4.98 -21.87
N LEU A 100 6.54 -6.13 -21.35
CA LEU A 100 7.75 -6.78 -21.82
C LEU A 100 7.37 -8.22 -22.16
N GLU A 101 6.88 -8.38 -23.39
CA GLU A 101 7.22 -9.56 -24.17
C GLU A 101 8.73 -9.50 -24.43
N THR A 102 9.47 -10.49 -23.93
CA THR A 102 10.22 -11.43 -24.78
C THR A 102 10.35 -12.74 -24.01
#